data_AF-A0A9N8JMP4-F1
#
_entry.id   AF-A0A9N8JMP4-F1
#
_cell.length_a   1.000
_cell.length_b   1.000
_cell.length_c   1.000
_cell.angle_alpha   90.00
_cell.angle_beta   90.00
_cell.angle_gamma   90.00
#
_symmetry.space_group_name_H-M   'P 1'
#
loop_
_entity.id
_entity.type
_entity.pdbx_description
1 polymer ?
#
loop_
_entity_poly.entity_id
_entity_poly.type
_entity_poly.pdbx_seq_one_letter_code
_entity_poly.pdbx_strand_id
1 'polypeptide(L)'
;MGDTFYRTSQDENPVNRALVINQPSVNQPKNHFNTAAEQNDSGDAACKPDDFVDSIAADNKENFSDTEPEEPLTMNSIEDPDGVPACGHDAAQVVPERSLTATAPYIDVVVEGKSTLISKHLLCSQSSFFDRALNGSFREAHDNRIILEEPYELFQIFHTWLLEGKLDFVKPDSNASVDDLVEQRQLALLETYVFADRLGIPKLNDDALLQLDKILRPSGRPGRASVDCIYNASEFLPESSGLWQYLIALEKDANRCRSPRRALADLVDLPNSFISKVLESTADNSEVYVRIKNQPFNLFSLSKHVCDYGGYGKVEQLRKWGVICMKMGISLSFQSKIFLQVRDAYAYWLAPFDEEFSSEERLLLESKCSRPFVKQFFQAPVASTVGAMARLQIRN
;
A
#
# COMPACT_ATOMS: atom_id res chain seq x y z
N MET A 1 51.51 -24.51 -4.05
CA MET A 1 51.79 -23.41 -5.01
C MET A 1 50.45 -23.06 -5.60
N GLY A 2 49.63 -22.24 -4.93
CA GLY A 2 49.74 -20.77 -4.87
C GLY A 2 48.89 -20.22 -6.02
N ASP A 3 48.00 -19.25 -5.91
CA ASP A 3 47.61 -18.37 -4.81
C ASP A 3 46.25 -17.72 -5.18
N THR A 4 45.45 -17.49 -4.14
CA THR A 4 44.54 -16.35 -3.88
C THR A 4 44.00 -15.47 -5.03
N PHE A 5 42.67 -15.25 -5.06
CA PHE A 5 42.05 -13.91 -4.98
C PHE A 5 40.62 -14.02 -4.43
N TYR A 6 40.45 -13.63 -3.16
CA TYR A 6 39.17 -13.29 -2.55
C TYR A 6 38.77 -11.89 -3.03
N ARG A 7 37.53 -11.73 -3.51
CA ARG A 7 36.89 -10.42 -3.67
C ARG A 7 35.75 -10.35 -2.66
N THR A 8 36.02 -9.69 -1.54
CA THR A 8 35.02 -9.22 -0.58
C THR A 8 34.20 -8.14 -1.26
N SER A 9 32.94 -8.43 -1.58
CA SER A 9 31.92 -7.41 -1.84
C SER A 9 31.42 -6.97 -0.47
N GLN A 10 31.55 -5.68 -0.18
CA GLN A 10 30.98 -5.07 1.00
C GLN A 10 29.45 -5.09 0.87
N ASP A 11 28.81 -5.61 1.92
CA ASP A 11 27.39 -5.43 2.19
C ASP A 11 27.15 -3.93 2.46
N GLU A 12 26.58 -3.22 1.49
CA GLU A 12 25.83 -2.01 1.78
C GLU A 12 24.37 -2.41 1.94
N ASN A 13 23.95 -2.50 3.20
CA ASN A 13 22.57 -2.73 3.61
C ASN A 13 21.78 -1.42 3.36
N PRO A 14 20.78 -1.37 2.47
CA PRO A 14 20.04 -0.14 2.17
C PRO A 14 19.05 0.27 3.27
N VAL A 15 18.95 -0.48 4.37
CA VAL A 15 18.01 -0.21 5.46
C VAL A 15 18.63 0.70 6.52
N ASN A 16 18.75 1.99 6.23
CA ASN A 16 18.97 3.05 7.22
C ASN A 16 18.42 4.39 6.70
N ARG A 17 17.18 4.42 6.20
CA ARG A 17 16.40 5.66 6.16
C ARG A 17 15.70 5.81 7.50
N ALA A 18 16.34 6.51 8.43
CA ALA A 18 15.73 6.84 9.71
C ALA A 18 14.44 7.64 9.47
N LEU A 19 13.30 7.07 9.85
CA LEU A 19 12.07 7.84 10.05
C LEU A 19 12.37 8.90 11.12
N VAL A 20 12.28 10.18 10.74
CA VAL A 20 12.47 11.29 11.69
C VAL A 20 11.23 11.38 12.58
N ILE A 21 11.21 10.58 13.64
CA ILE A 21 10.21 10.67 14.71
C ILE A 21 10.75 11.68 15.74
N ASN A 22 10.24 12.91 15.70
CA ASN A 22 10.66 13.95 16.63
C ASN A 22 10.27 13.60 18.07
N GLN A 23 11.27 13.39 18.93
CA GLN A 23 11.12 13.39 20.39
C GLN A 23 10.83 14.82 20.91
N PRO A 24 10.14 15.00 22.04
CA PRO A 24 9.95 16.33 22.64
C PRO A 24 11.30 16.88 23.15
N SER A 25 11.82 17.91 22.47
CA SER A 25 13.13 18.52 22.77
C SER A 25 13.03 19.82 23.57
N VAL A 26 13.93 19.95 24.55
CA VAL A 26 14.20 21.12 25.39
C VAL A 26 15.07 22.13 24.63
N ASN A 27 14.64 23.40 24.65
CA ASN A 27 15.21 24.54 23.92
C ASN A 27 16.70 24.82 24.18
N GLN A 28 17.50 24.95 23.12
CA GLN A 28 18.61 25.92 23.01
C GLN A 28 18.86 26.35 21.53
N PRO A 29 19.41 27.57 21.30
CA PRO A 29 19.25 28.31 20.05
C PRO A 29 20.34 28.04 18.99
N LYS A 30 19.96 28.15 17.71
CA LYS A 30 20.84 28.00 16.53
C LYS A 30 21.38 29.36 16.05
N ASN A 31 22.67 29.38 15.69
CA ASN A 31 23.33 30.46 14.97
C ASN A 31 23.24 30.24 13.44
N HIS A 32 23.02 31.35 12.72
CA HIS A 32 22.97 31.47 11.27
C HIS A 32 24.35 31.35 10.60
N PHE A 33 24.40 30.70 9.43
CA PHE A 33 25.30 31.10 8.33
C PHE A 33 24.70 30.68 6.97
N ASN A 34 24.67 31.64 6.03
CA ASN A 34 24.26 31.52 4.63
C ASN A 34 25.44 31.10 3.75
N THR A 35 25.23 30.34 2.66
CA THR A 35 25.91 30.61 1.36
C THR A 35 25.19 29.98 0.14
N ALA A 36 25.27 30.73 -0.98
CA ALA A 36 24.91 30.53 -2.40
C ALA A 36 24.88 29.08 -2.95
N ALA A 37 23.90 28.66 -3.76
CA ALA A 37 23.55 29.01 -5.15
C ALA A 37 24.54 28.49 -6.21
N GLU A 38 24.13 27.44 -6.93
CA GLU A 38 24.63 27.09 -8.27
C GLU A 38 23.50 26.42 -9.08
N GLN A 39 23.25 26.99 -10.26
CA GLN A 39 22.29 26.55 -11.26
C GLN A 39 22.90 25.41 -12.08
N ASN A 40 22.14 24.35 -12.36
CA ASN A 40 22.44 23.47 -13.48
C ASN A 40 21.16 23.11 -14.23
N ASP A 41 21.28 23.31 -15.53
CA ASP A 41 20.31 23.20 -16.60
C ASP A 41 20.41 21.79 -17.20
N SER A 42 19.32 21.02 -17.19
CA SER A 42 19.23 19.74 -17.89
C SER A 42 17.83 19.56 -18.45
N GLY A 43 17.73 19.60 -19.77
CA GLY A 43 16.49 19.53 -20.52
C GLY A 43 15.88 18.14 -20.56
N ASP A 44 14.61 18.06 -20.16
CA ASP A 44 13.71 16.93 -20.39
C ASP A 44 12.88 17.17 -21.66
N ALA A 45 13.01 16.25 -22.60
CA ALA A 45 12.20 16.19 -23.82
C ALA A 45 10.81 15.61 -23.49
N ALA A 46 9.92 16.47 -22.99
CA ALA A 46 8.48 16.19 -23.00
C ALA A 46 7.99 16.08 -24.45
N CYS A 47 7.15 15.08 -24.73
CA CYS A 47 6.39 14.99 -25.99
C CYS A 47 5.54 16.24 -26.14
N LYS A 48 5.99 17.19 -26.97
CA LYS A 48 5.20 18.37 -27.33
C LYS A 48 4.18 17.99 -28.40
N PRO A 49 2.90 18.37 -28.26
CA PRO A 49 1.96 18.32 -29.36
C PRO A 49 2.30 19.45 -30.35
N ASP A 50 2.38 19.11 -31.63
CA ASP A 50 2.57 20.09 -32.70
C ASP A 50 1.38 21.04 -32.80
N ASP A 51 1.67 22.33 -32.88
CA ASP A 51 0.74 23.42 -33.14
C ASP A 51 0.00 23.22 -34.48
N PHE A 52 -1.34 23.14 -34.43
CA PHE A 52 -2.18 23.26 -35.63
C PHE A 52 -3.11 24.47 -35.50
N VAL A 53 -3.03 25.32 -36.52
CA VAL A 53 -3.60 26.67 -36.62
C VAL A 53 -5.11 26.63 -36.80
N ASP A 54 -5.79 27.52 -36.07
CA ASP A 54 -7.20 27.90 -36.19
C ASP A 54 -7.63 28.24 -37.62
N SER A 55 -8.85 27.83 -38.00
CA SER A 55 -9.78 28.67 -38.79
C SER A 55 -11.19 28.07 -38.96
N ILE A 56 -12.16 28.80 -38.39
CA ILE A 56 -13.46 29.19 -39.00
C ILE A 56 -14.68 28.24 -38.82
N ALA A 57 -15.46 28.59 -37.78
CA ALA A 57 -16.79 29.22 -37.81
C ALA A 57 -18.10 28.40 -37.74
N ALA A 58 -18.93 28.95 -36.83
CA ALA A 58 -20.35 29.28 -36.95
C ALA A 58 -21.42 28.30 -36.43
N ASP A 59 -22.26 28.90 -35.58
CA ASP A 59 -23.69 28.67 -35.36
C ASP A 59 -24.16 27.35 -34.75
N ASN A 60 -24.59 27.42 -33.48
CA ASN A 60 -26.04 27.48 -33.22
C ASN A 60 -26.35 27.82 -31.75
N LYS A 61 -27.07 28.94 -31.59
CA LYS A 61 -27.90 29.23 -30.42
C LYS A 61 -29.17 28.40 -30.55
N GLU A 62 -29.49 27.56 -29.58
CA GLU A 62 -30.89 27.32 -29.23
C GLU A 62 -31.06 27.28 -27.72
N ASN A 63 -32.08 28.06 -27.30
CA ASN A 63 -32.60 28.18 -25.96
C ASN A 63 -33.25 26.87 -25.53
N PHE A 64 -33.13 26.49 -24.26
CA PHE A 64 -34.24 25.85 -23.56
C PHE A 64 -34.30 26.37 -22.12
N SER A 65 -35.40 27.06 -21.85
CA SER A 65 -35.87 27.47 -20.53
C SER A 65 -36.80 26.40 -19.94
N ASP A 66 -37.08 26.60 -18.66
CA ASP A 66 -38.21 26.11 -17.86
C ASP A 66 -37.87 24.97 -16.88
N THR A 67 -37.69 25.25 -15.56
CA THR A 67 -38.70 25.33 -14.47
C THR A 67 -39.68 24.15 -14.51
N GLU A 68 -39.94 23.36 -13.46
CA GLU A 68 -40.16 23.63 -12.02
C GLU A 68 -40.31 22.24 -11.28
N PRO A 69 -40.89 22.08 -10.07
CA PRO A 69 -40.21 21.98 -8.78
C PRO A 69 -40.43 20.65 -8.01
N GLU A 70 -40.03 20.67 -6.75
CA GLU A 70 -39.98 19.62 -5.72
C GLU A 70 -41.26 18.82 -5.43
N GLU A 71 -41.09 17.58 -4.96
CA GLU A 71 -41.99 16.94 -3.99
C GLU A 71 -41.19 16.35 -2.80
N PRO A 72 -41.55 16.66 -1.55
CA PRO A 72 -40.96 16.06 -0.36
C PRO A 72 -41.74 14.81 0.11
N LEU A 73 -41.05 13.67 0.21
CA LEU A 73 -41.62 12.48 0.83
C LEU A 73 -41.46 12.52 2.37
N THR A 74 -42.58 12.88 2.99
CA THR A 74 -43.14 12.40 4.27
C THR A 74 -42.26 11.58 5.21
N MET A 75 -42.09 12.12 6.43
CA MET A 75 -41.75 11.39 7.65
C MET A 75 -42.79 10.29 7.95
N ASN A 76 -42.32 9.08 8.24
CA ASN A 76 -43.11 8.08 8.95
C ASN A 76 -42.50 7.85 10.33
N SER A 77 -43.24 8.28 11.35
CA SER A 77 -43.10 7.90 12.75
C SER A 77 -43.32 6.39 12.88
N ILE A 78 -42.36 5.68 13.47
CA ILE A 78 -42.58 4.33 13.98
C ILE A 78 -42.50 4.43 15.49
N GLU A 79 -43.62 4.05 16.10
CA GLU A 79 -43.90 4.01 17.51
C GLU A 79 -43.08 2.89 18.19
N ASP A 80 -42.48 3.23 19.33
CA ASP A 80 -42.06 2.28 20.35
C ASP A 80 -43.29 1.56 20.95
N PRO A 81 -43.17 0.26 21.27
CA PRO A 81 -43.95 -0.28 22.36
C PRO A 81 -43.07 -0.81 23.48
N ASP A 82 -43.38 -0.26 24.65
CA ASP A 82 -43.06 -0.69 26.00
C ASP A 82 -43.07 -2.20 26.24
N GLY A 83 -42.14 -2.66 27.07
CA GLY A 83 -42.12 -4.05 27.54
C GLY A 83 -41.11 -4.32 28.64
N VAL A 84 -41.15 -3.55 29.74
CA VAL A 84 -40.42 -3.83 30.98
C VAL A 84 -41.26 -4.75 31.88
N PRO A 85 -40.78 -5.96 32.25
CA PRO A 85 -41.26 -6.64 33.42
C PRO A 85 -40.34 -6.42 34.61
N ALA A 86 -40.91 -5.85 35.67
CA ALA A 86 -40.31 -5.73 36.99
C ALA A 86 -40.35 -7.08 37.74
N CYS A 87 -39.18 -7.54 38.18
CA CYS A 87 -38.95 -8.54 39.25
C CYS A 87 -37.56 -8.17 39.82
N GLY A 88 -37.25 -8.09 41.11
CA GLY A 88 -37.87 -8.46 42.37
C GLY A 88 -36.77 -8.28 43.42
N HIS A 89 -37.15 -7.89 44.63
CA HIS A 89 -36.25 -7.59 45.74
C HIS A 89 -35.48 -8.81 46.28
N ASP A 90 -34.40 -8.50 47.01
CA ASP A 90 -33.69 -9.30 48.03
C ASP A 90 -32.61 -10.30 47.60
N ALA A 91 -31.34 -9.87 47.74
CA ALA A 91 -30.44 -10.38 48.78
C ALA A 91 -29.09 -9.65 48.71
N ALA A 92 -28.79 -8.82 49.70
CA ALA A 92 -27.47 -8.27 49.92
C ALA A 92 -26.50 -9.40 50.29
N GLN A 93 -25.83 -9.98 49.30
CA GLN A 93 -24.61 -10.75 49.54
C GLN A 93 -23.46 -9.77 49.72
N VAL A 94 -22.89 -9.78 50.93
CA VAL A 94 -21.60 -9.20 51.24
C VAL A 94 -20.57 -9.91 50.37
N VAL A 95 -20.23 -9.30 49.23
CA VAL A 95 -19.10 -9.69 48.41
C VAL A 95 -17.85 -9.35 49.22
N PRO A 96 -16.95 -10.31 49.50
CA PRO A 96 -15.72 -10.01 50.20
C PRO A 96 -14.93 -9.02 49.34
N GLU A 97 -14.62 -7.89 49.95
CA GLU A 97 -13.74 -6.84 49.45
C GLU A 97 -12.38 -7.48 49.14
N ARG A 98 -12.24 -8.02 47.92
CA ARG A 98 -10.97 -8.54 47.42
C ARG A 98 -10.07 -7.33 47.23
N SER A 99 -9.10 -7.19 48.12
CA SER A 99 -7.93 -6.31 48.00
C SER A 99 -7.43 -6.26 46.55
N LEU A 100 -7.84 -5.22 45.84
CA LEU A 100 -7.44 -4.88 44.48
C LEU A 100 -6.26 -3.92 44.55
N THR A 101 -5.09 -4.43 44.93
CA THR A 101 -3.82 -3.71 44.74
C THR A 101 -2.72 -4.66 44.28
N ALA A 102 -3.06 -5.64 43.43
CA ALA A 102 -2.07 -6.32 42.61
C ALA A 102 -1.86 -5.44 41.38
N THR A 103 -0.88 -4.53 41.43
CA THR A 103 -0.37 -3.83 40.25
C THR A 103 -0.14 -4.87 39.16
N ALA A 104 -0.84 -4.76 38.03
CA ALA A 104 -0.73 -5.72 36.94
C ALA A 104 0.76 -5.92 36.59
N PRO A 105 1.21 -7.17 36.36
CA PRO A 105 2.62 -7.41 36.09
C PRO A 105 3.05 -6.65 34.83
N TYR A 106 4.09 -5.82 34.97
CA TYR A 106 4.75 -5.15 33.85
C TYR A 106 5.89 -6.02 33.33
N ILE A 107 6.10 -5.97 32.01
CA ILE A 107 7.18 -6.65 31.28
C ILE A 107 8.16 -5.60 30.79
N ASP A 108 9.45 -5.90 30.91
CA ASP A 108 10.50 -5.10 30.31
C ASP A 108 10.69 -5.47 28.83
N VAL A 109 10.28 -4.59 27.92
CA VAL A 109 10.53 -4.76 26.48
C VAL A 109 11.75 -3.94 26.09
N VAL A 110 12.79 -4.62 25.60
CA VAL A 110 14.07 -4.02 25.23
C VAL A 110 14.26 -4.04 23.73
N VAL A 111 14.44 -2.86 23.15
CA VAL A 111 14.65 -2.66 21.71
C VAL A 111 15.86 -1.75 21.54
N GLU A 112 16.87 -2.19 20.80
CA GLU A 112 18.16 -1.47 20.65
C GLU A 112 18.79 -1.03 21.98
N GLY A 113 18.66 -1.87 23.02
CA GLY A 113 19.17 -1.58 24.36
C GLY A 113 18.33 -0.58 25.18
N LYS A 114 17.26 0.00 24.62
CA LYS A 114 16.31 0.86 25.32
C LYS A 114 15.20 0.02 25.94
N SER A 115 15.00 0.15 27.25
CA SER A 115 14.02 -0.60 28.04
C SER A 115 12.72 0.21 28.20
N THR A 116 11.58 -0.44 27.98
CA THR A 116 10.23 0.13 28.16
C THR A 116 9.35 -0.85 28.94
N LEU A 117 8.77 -0.40 30.05
CA LEU A 117 7.86 -1.20 30.87
C LEU A 117 6.44 -1.16 30.31
N ILE A 118 5.88 -2.31 29.95
CA ILE A 118 4.52 -2.43 29.38
C ILE A 118 3.71 -3.45 30.17
N SER A 119 2.41 -3.21 30.35
CA SER A 119 1.49 -4.17 30.98
C SER A 119 1.51 -5.52 30.24
N LYS A 120 1.84 -6.60 30.96
CA LYS A 120 1.82 -7.99 30.44
C LYS A 120 0.47 -8.32 29.82
N HIS A 121 -0.60 -8.00 30.54
CA HIS A 121 -1.96 -8.31 30.10
C HIS A 121 -2.30 -7.61 28.79
N LEU A 122 -1.90 -6.34 28.64
CA LEU A 122 -2.14 -5.58 27.43
C LEU A 122 -1.42 -6.21 26.23
N LEU A 123 -0.13 -6.54 26.36
CA LEU A 123 0.65 -7.20 25.29
C LEU A 123 0.04 -8.54 24.87
N CYS A 124 -0.20 -9.43 25.83
CA CYS A 124 -0.75 -10.77 25.55
C CYS A 124 -2.17 -10.70 24.98
N SER A 125 -2.98 -9.70 25.36
CA SER A 125 -4.33 -9.54 24.82
C SER A 125 -4.37 -9.17 23.33
N GLN A 126 -3.33 -8.51 22.82
CA GLN A 126 -3.26 -8.06 21.43
C GLN A 126 -2.43 -8.98 20.53
N SER A 127 -1.52 -9.77 21.10
CA SER A 127 -0.52 -10.54 20.35
C SER A 127 -0.45 -11.98 20.81
N SER A 128 -0.64 -12.90 19.86
CA SER A 128 -0.42 -14.33 20.10
C SER A 128 1.05 -14.68 20.34
N PHE A 129 1.99 -13.90 19.79
CA PHE A 129 3.42 -14.04 20.07
C PHE A 129 3.72 -13.72 21.54
N PHE A 130 3.29 -12.55 22.02
CA PHE A 130 3.56 -12.14 23.41
C PHE A 130 2.84 -13.03 24.42
N ASP A 131 1.63 -13.50 24.11
CA ASP A 131 0.92 -14.48 24.94
C ASP A 131 1.75 -15.76 25.11
N ARG A 132 2.22 -16.35 24.00
CA ARG A 132 3.05 -17.57 24.05
C ARG A 132 4.41 -17.34 24.70
N ALA A 133 5.07 -16.22 24.42
CA ALA A 133 6.39 -15.92 24.96
C ALA A 133 6.35 -15.72 26.48
N LEU A 134 5.31 -15.05 27.00
CA LEU A 134 5.24 -14.64 28.40
C LEU A 134 4.41 -15.56 29.29
N ASN A 135 3.50 -16.36 28.73
CA ASN A 135 2.70 -17.34 29.46
C ASN A 135 3.09 -18.79 29.14
N GLY A 136 4.01 -19.00 28.21
CA GLY A 136 4.56 -20.31 27.88
C GLY A 136 5.75 -20.72 28.73
N SER A 137 6.49 -21.72 28.25
CA SER A 137 7.67 -22.28 28.93
C SER A 137 9.00 -21.67 28.44
N PHE A 138 8.94 -20.53 27.76
CA PHE A 138 10.12 -19.85 27.26
C PHE A 138 10.83 -19.06 28.36
N ARG A 139 12.11 -18.73 28.16
CA ARG A 139 12.90 -18.01 29.16
C ARG A 139 12.30 -16.64 29.48
N GLU A 140 11.71 -16.00 28.48
CA GLU A 140 11.03 -14.71 28.55
C GLU A 140 9.89 -14.70 29.59
N ALA A 141 9.19 -15.83 29.77
CA ALA A 141 8.13 -15.97 30.77
C ALA A 141 8.66 -15.92 32.21
N HIS A 142 9.90 -16.39 32.43
CA HIS A 142 10.55 -16.38 33.74
C HIS A 142 11.24 -15.05 34.02
N ASP A 143 11.89 -14.48 32.99
CA ASP A 143 12.66 -13.23 33.12
C ASP A 143 11.77 -11.98 33.14
N ASN A 144 10.49 -12.11 32.75
CA ASN A 144 9.57 -10.97 32.54
C ASN A 144 10.17 -9.89 31.64
N ARG A 145 10.96 -10.33 30.65
CA ARG A 145 11.72 -9.47 29.75
C ARG A 145 11.67 -10.03 28.34
N ILE A 146 11.45 -9.16 27.36
CA ILE A 146 11.49 -9.49 25.94
C ILE A 146 12.50 -8.60 25.25
N ILE A 147 13.30 -9.17 24.35
CA ILE A 147 14.21 -8.43 23.49
C ILE A 147 13.64 -8.51 22.07
N LEU A 148 13.41 -7.36 21.43
CA LEU A 148 13.00 -7.30 20.03
C LEU A 148 14.17 -6.80 19.18
N GLU A 149 14.34 -7.40 18.01
CA GLU A 149 15.39 -7.05 17.04
C GLU A 149 14.97 -5.93 16.08
N GLU A 150 13.79 -5.36 16.28
CA GLU A 150 13.23 -4.34 15.39
C GLU A 150 13.84 -2.96 15.61
N PRO A 151 13.74 -2.08 14.60
CA PRO A 151 14.06 -0.67 14.78
C PRO A 151 13.25 -0.08 15.94
N TYR A 152 13.90 0.75 16.75
CA TYR A 152 13.25 1.38 17.89
C TYR A 152 12.06 2.26 17.47
N GLU A 153 12.16 2.91 16.32
CA GLU A 153 11.10 3.75 15.72
C GLU A 153 9.82 2.94 15.48
N LEU A 154 9.96 1.73 14.93
CA LEU A 154 8.84 0.84 14.66
C LEU A 154 8.19 0.35 15.96
N PHE A 155 9.01 0.05 16.97
CA PHE A 155 8.51 -0.25 18.31
C PHE A 155 7.78 0.93 18.94
N GLN A 156 8.23 2.17 18.73
CA GLN A 156 7.53 3.36 19.23
C GLN A 156 6.15 3.53 18.58
N ILE A 157 6.02 3.25 17.29
CA ILE A 157 4.72 3.24 16.59
C ILE A 157 3.79 2.21 17.23
N PHE A 158 4.28 0.97 17.40
CA PHE A 158 3.53 -0.10 18.06
C PHE A 158 3.10 0.28 19.49
N HIS A 159 4.04 0.80 20.30
CA HIS A 159 3.77 1.16 21.68
C HIS A 159 2.73 2.28 21.77
N THR A 160 2.80 3.29 20.91
CA THR A 160 1.81 4.37 20.84
C THR A 160 0.44 3.83 20.45
N TRP A 161 0.37 2.98 19.43
CA TRP A 161 -0.88 2.31 19.05
C TRP A 161 -1.44 1.43 20.18
N LEU A 162 -0.58 0.72 20.91
CA LEU A 162 -0.98 -0.16 22.00
C LEU A 162 -1.67 0.62 23.14
N LEU A 163 -1.19 1.84 23.42
CA LEU A 163 -1.73 2.70 24.47
C LEU A 163 -2.95 3.51 24.01
N GLU A 164 -2.92 4.04 22.79
CA GLU A 164 -3.91 5.00 22.30
C GLU A 164 -4.99 4.38 21.40
N GLY A 165 -4.73 3.18 20.88
CA GLY A 165 -5.57 2.52 19.87
C GLY A 165 -5.59 3.26 18.52
N LYS A 166 -4.56 4.07 18.23
CA LYS A 166 -4.48 4.90 17.02
C LYS A 166 -3.09 4.84 16.40
N LEU A 167 -3.06 4.81 15.06
CA LEU A 167 -1.84 4.93 14.27
C LEU A 167 -1.75 6.35 13.68
N ASP A 168 -1.22 7.27 14.46
CA ASP A 168 -0.94 8.64 14.03
C ASP A 168 0.50 9.01 14.43
N PHE A 169 1.47 8.64 13.58
CA PHE A 169 2.88 8.69 13.95
C PHE A 169 3.72 9.62 13.06
N VAL A 170 3.24 10.03 11.88
CA VAL A 170 3.95 11.00 11.04
C VAL A 170 3.36 12.38 11.24
N LYS A 171 4.05 13.21 12.04
CA LYS A 171 3.79 14.65 12.04
C LYS A 171 4.50 15.25 10.81
N PRO A 172 3.85 16.12 10.02
CA PRO A 172 4.50 16.75 8.89
C PRO A 172 5.72 17.53 9.39
N ASP A 173 6.91 17.21 8.87
CA ASP A 173 8.04 18.10 9.00
C ASP A 173 7.73 19.36 8.18
N SER A 174 7.91 20.54 8.79
CA SER A 174 7.74 21.84 8.14
C SER A 174 8.52 21.99 6.83
N ASN A 175 9.58 21.21 6.61
CA ASN A 175 10.46 21.34 5.45
C ASN A 175 10.30 20.24 4.40
N ALA A 176 9.56 19.16 4.66
CA ALA A 176 9.41 18.07 3.71
C ALA A 176 8.34 18.39 2.67
N SER A 177 8.54 17.94 1.42
CA SER A 177 7.49 18.03 0.41
C SER A 177 6.30 17.15 0.80
N VAL A 178 5.11 17.49 0.32
CA VAL A 178 3.89 16.70 0.59
C VAL A 178 4.04 15.28 0.06
N ASP A 179 4.68 15.11 -1.10
CA ASP A 179 4.88 13.82 -1.74
C ASP A 179 5.84 12.94 -0.94
N ASP A 180 6.96 13.50 -0.46
CA ASP A 180 7.92 12.78 0.40
C ASP A 180 7.25 12.30 1.69
N LEU A 181 6.41 13.14 2.30
CA LEU A 181 5.67 12.79 3.51
C LEU A 181 4.65 11.67 3.26
N VAL A 182 4.00 11.67 2.09
CA VAL A 182 3.06 10.62 1.72
C VAL A 182 3.79 9.30 1.51
N GLU A 183 4.92 9.29 0.81
CA GLU A 183 5.72 8.09 0.59
C GLU A 183 6.28 7.52 1.90
N GLN A 184 6.86 8.36 2.76
CA GLN A 184 7.35 7.94 4.08
C GLN A 184 6.24 7.32 4.94
N ARG A 185 5.02 7.89 4.89
CA ARG A 185 3.86 7.32 5.59
C ARG A 185 3.46 5.96 5.03
N GLN A 186 3.48 5.78 3.72
CA GLN A 186 3.16 4.49 3.10
C GLN A 186 4.15 3.40 3.54
N LEU A 187 5.45 3.70 3.50
CA LEU A 187 6.49 2.77 3.93
C LEU A 187 6.38 2.40 5.41
N ALA A 188 6.22 3.39 6.29
CA ALA A 188 6.07 3.13 7.71
C ALA A 188 4.80 2.31 8.05
N LEU A 189 3.70 2.51 7.32
CA LEU A 189 2.50 1.68 7.47
C LEU A 189 2.69 0.25 6.96
N LEU A 190 3.43 0.08 5.86
CA LEU A 190 3.83 -1.24 5.35
C LEU A 190 4.71 -1.97 6.38
N GLU A 191 5.74 -1.31 6.91
CA GLU A 191 6.62 -1.87 7.94
C GLU A 191 5.83 -2.23 9.20
N THR A 192 4.89 -1.37 9.62
CA THR A 192 3.99 -1.63 10.75
C THR A 192 3.13 -2.87 10.49
N TYR A 193 2.62 -3.05 9.26
CA TYR A 193 1.87 -4.24 8.88
C TYR A 193 2.75 -5.50 8.91
N VAL A 194 3.97 -5.46 8.34
CA VAL A 194 4.90 -6.59 8.37
C VAL A 194 5.26 -6.98 9.82
N PHE A 195 5.52 -5.97 10.66
CA PHE A 195 5.79 -6.13 12.08
C PHE A 195 4.64 -6.83 12.81
N ALA A 196 3.42 -6.35 12.59
CA ALA A 196 2.22 -6.86 13.24
C ALA A 196 1.88 -8.28 12.78
N ASP A 197 2.08 -8.61 11.50
CA ASP A 197 1.92 -9.96 10.98
C ASP A 197 2.89 -10.94 11.66
N ARG A 198 4.17 -10.58 11.73
CA ARG A 198 5.20 -11.43 12.33
C ARG A 198 5.00 -11.65 13.84
N LEU A 199 4.51 -10.63 14.55
CA LEU A 199 4.18 -10.74 15.98
C LEU A 199 2.75 -11.24 16.22
N GLY A 200 2.00 -11.59 15.17
CA GLY A 200 0.64 -12.10 15.27
C GLY A 200 -0.29 -11.15 16.02
N ILE A 201 -0.38 -9.90 15.54
CA ILE A 201 -1.21 -8.79 16.05
C ILE A 201 -2.24 -8.38 14.98
N PRO A 202 -3.31 -9.17 14.76
CA PRO A 202 -4.21 -8.96 13.61
C PRO A 202 -4.89 -7.59 13.60
N LYS A 203 -5.24 -7.07 14.79
CA LYS A 203 -5.88 -5.75 14.89
C LYS A 203 -4.97 -4.62 14.40
N LEU A 204 -3.66 -4.72 14.65
CA LEU A 204 -2.69 -3.74 14.16
C LEU A 204 -2.48 -3.86 12.65
N ASN A 205 -2.52 -5.09 12.10
CA ASN A 205 -2.53 -5.30 10.64
C ASN A 205 -3.70 -4.59 9.98
N ASP A 206 -4.91 -4.82 10.50
CA ASP A 206 -6.13 -4.22 9.96
C ASP A 206 -6.12 -2.69 10.10
N ASP A 207 -5.66 -2.16 11.24
CA ASP A 207 -5.55 -0.72 11.47
C ASP A 207 -4.49 -0.09 10.54
N ALA A 208 -3.34 -0.72 10.33
CA ALA A 208 -2.30 -0.24 9.41
C ALA A 208 -2.82 -0.21 7.97
N LEU A 209 -3.51 -1.28 7.54
CA LEU A 209 -4.12 -1.36 6.22
C LEU A 209 -5.22 -0.31 6.04
N LEU A 210 -6.04 -0.05 7.06
CA LEU A 210 -7.06 1.00 7.06
C LEU A 210 -6.46 2.40 6.95
N GLN A 211 -5.35 2.67 7.64
CA GLN A 211 -4.68 3.97 7.51
C GLN A 211 -4.02 4.12 6.15
N LEU A 212 -3.42 3.05 5.63
CA LEU A 212 -2.82 3.07 4.29
C LEU A 212 -3.88 3.35 3.23
N ASP A 213 -5.05 2.70 3.36
CA ASP A 213 -6.21 2.95 2.51
C ASP A 213 -6.64 4.43 2.55
N LYS A 214 -6.74 5.04 3.73
CA LYS A 214 -7.09 6.46 3.85
C LYS A 214 -6.08 7.39 3.17
N ILE A 215 -4.79 7.06 3.22
CA ILE A 215 -3.74 7.85 2.57
C ILE A 215 -3.79 7.69 1.06
N LEU A 216 -3.93 6.46 0.58
CA LEU A 216 -3.97 6.16 -0.85
C LEU A 216 -5.29 6.60 -1.49
N ARG A 217 -6.39 6.60 -0.73
CA ARG A 217 -7.75 6.87 -1.21
C ARG A 217 -8.51 7.81 -0.25
N PRO A 218 -8.06 9.06 -0.02
CA PRO A 218 -8.65 9.97 0.99
C PRO A 218 -10.11 10.34 0.71
N SER A 219 -10.56 10.24 -0.55
CA SER A 219 -11.96 10.44 -0.96
C SER A 219 -12.56 9.16 -1.56
N GLY A 220 -11.95 8.01 -1.28
CA GLY A 220 -12.19 6.75 -1.96
C GLY A 220 -11.80 6.75 -3.45
N ARG A 221 -11.24 7.85 -3.96
CA ARG A 221 -10.75 7.91 -5.34
C ARG A 221 -9.60 6.92 -5.52
N PRO A 222 -9.46 6.29 -6.70
CA PRO A 222 -8.32 5.43 -6.99
C PRO A 222 -7.02 6.19 -6.74
N GLY A 223 -6.11 5.55 -6.01
CA GLY A 223 -4.75 6.01 -5.78
C GLY A 223 -3.77 4.92 -6.18
N ARG A 224 -2.48 5.23 -6.10
CA ARG A 224 -1.41 4.25 -6.27
C ARG A 224 -0.46 4.31 -5.10
N ALA A 225 0.01 3.14 -4.70
CA ALA A 225 1.16 3.07 -3.80
C ALA A 225 2.43 3.48 -4.56
N SER A 226 3.37 4.05 -3.81
CA SER A 226 4.69 4.38 -4.33
C SER A 226 5.43 3.13 -4.79
N VAL A 227 6.42 3.30 -5.67
CA VAL A 227 7.23 2.19 -6.16
C VAL A 227 7.96 1.52 -5.00
N ASP A 228 8.56 2.31 -4.11
CA ASP A 228 9.25 1.80 -2.91
C ASP A 228 8.30 0.97 -2.04
N CYS A 229 7.06 1.42 -1.84
CA CYS A 229 6.06 0.65 -1.09
C CYS A 229 5.75 -0.70 -1.74
N ILE A 230 5.59 -0.76 -3.06
CA ILE A 230 5.31 -2.01 -3.77
C ILE A 230 6.52 -2.93 -3.76
N TYR A 231 7.72 -2.38 -3.96
CA TYR A 231 8.98 -3.11 -3.94
C TYR A 231 9.18 -3.80 -2.58
N ASN A 232 9.12 -3.04 -1.48
CA ASN A 232 9.26 -3.57 -0.13
C ASN A 232 8.16 -4.59 0.19
N ALA A 233 6.91 -4.34 -0.21
CA ALA A 233 5.84 -5.30 -0.01
C ALA A 233 6.13 -6.64 -0.70
N SER A 234 6.75 -6.61 -1.89
CA SER A 234 7.09 -7.81 -2.64
C SER A 234 8.23 -8.62 -2.01
N GLU A 235 9.13 -7.97 -1.26
CA GLU A 235 10.23 -8.65 -0.57
C GLU A 235 9.78 -9.26 0.77
N PHE A 236 8.92 -8.57 1.51
CA PHE A 236 8.57 -8.96 2.88
C PHE A 236 7.25 -9.72 3.03
N LEU A 237 6.32 -9.64 2.06
CA LEU A 237 5.00 -10.23 2.18
C LEU A 237 4.80 -11.43 1.24
N PRO A 238 4.15 -12.51 1.70
CA PRO A 238 3.73 -13.58 0.80
C PRO A 238 2.59 -13.12 -0.11
N GLU A 239 2.43 -13.78 -1.26
CA GLU A 239 1.35 -13.46 -2.21
C GLU A 239 -0.07 -13.63 -1.62
N SER A 240 -0.20 -14.42 -0.56
CA SER A 240 -1.46 -14.62 0.18
C SER A 240 -1.75 -13.53 1.20
N SER A 241 -0.83 -12.59 1.43
CA SER A 241 -1.03 -11.49 2.39
C SER A 241 -2.17 -10.57 1.95
N GLY A 242 -3.00 -10.17 2.91
CA GLY A 242 -4.08 -9.21 2.70
C GLY A 242 -3.57 -7.88 2.10
N LEU A 243 -2.52 -7.30 2.68
CA LEU A 243 -1.91 -6.07 2.15
C LEU A 243 -1.38 -6.24 0.72
N TRP A 244 -0.74 -7.36 0.40
CA TRP A 244 -0.25 -7.62 -0.96
C TRP A 244 -1.40 -7.69 -1.97
N GLN A 245 -2.45 -8.44 -1.64
CA GLN A 245 -3.66 -8.55 -2.47
C GLN A 245 -4.38 -7.20 -2.62
N TYR A 246 -4.38 -6.39 -1.56
CA TYR A 246 -4.92 -5.04 -1.57
C TYR A 246 -4.14 -4.13 -2.54
N LEU A 247 -2.80 -4.15 -2.51
CA LEU A 247 -1.97 -3.36 -3.44
C LEU A 247 -2.20 -3.76 -4.91
N ILE A 248 -2.37 -5.05 -5.19
CA ILE A 248 -2.73 -5.53 -6.54
C ILE A 248 -4.10 -5.01 -6.95
N ALA A 249 -5.10 -5.10 -6.08
CA ALA A 249 -6.45 -4.63 -6.34
C ALA A 249 -6.47 -3.11 -6.57
N LEU A 250 -5.69 -2.36 -5.79
CA LEU A 250 -5.53 -0.92 -5.92
C LEU A 250 -4.92 -0.53 -7.28
N GLU A 251 -3.85 -1.21 -7.70
CA GLU A 251 -3.21 -0.94 -8.99
C GLU A 251 -4.14 -1.30 -10.16
N LYS A 252 -4.87 -2.41 -10.06
CA LYS A 252 -5.91 -2.81 -11.02
C LYS A 252 -6.98 -1.73 -11.15
N ASP A 253 -7.46 -1.21 -10.02
CA ASP A 253 -8.45 -0.13 -9.99
C ASP A 253 -7.92 1.15 -10.62
N ALA A 254 -6.69 1.55 -10.27
CA ALA A 254 -6.05 2.72 -10.85
C ALA A 254 -5.86 2.59 -12.37
N ASN A 255 -5.55 1.38 -12.87
CA ASN A 255 -5.46 1.09 -14.30
C ASN A 255 -6.83 1.16 -14.99
N ARG A 256 -7.87 0.55 -14.38
CA ARG A 256 -9.24 0.57 -14.90
C ARG A 256 -9.82 1.99 -14.97
N CYS A 257 -9.56 2.78 -13.93
CA CYS A 257 -10.00 4.17 -13.82
C CYS A 257 -9.04 5.16 -14.50
N ARG A 258 -7.90 4.69 -15.05
CA ARG A 258 -6.84 5.49 -15.69
C ARG A 258 -6.31 6.64 -14.82
N SER A 259 -6.33 6.48 -13.49
CA SER A 259 -6.02 7.54 -12.52
C SER A 259 -5.55 6.98 -11.17
N PRO A 260 -4.52 7.55 -10.52
CA PRO A 260 -3.50 8.43 -11.14
C PRO A 260 -2.70 7.66 -12.21
N ARG A 261 -2.00 8.38 -13.10
CA ARG A 261 -1.07 7.73 -14.04
C ARG A 261 0.23 7.39 -13.31
N ARG A 262 0.82 6.25 -13.65
CA ARG A 262 2.17 5.87 -13.21
C ARG A 262 3.15 6.37 -14.27
N ALA A 263 4.28 6.94 -13.84
CA ALA A 263 5.29 7.39 -14.79
C ALA A 263 5.93 6.19 -15.50
N LEU A 264 6.44 6.40 -16.71
CA LEU A 264 7.10 5.32 -17.46
C LEU A 264 8.36 4.82 -16.74
N ALA A 265 9.06 5.72 -16.02
CA ALA A 265 10.21 5.37 -15.19
C ALA A 265 9.81 4.39 -14.07
N ASP A 266 8.75 4.69 -13.32
CA ASP A 266 8.24 3.83 -12.24
C ASP A 266 7.92 2.41 -12.69
N LEU A 267 7.45 2.22 -13.93
CA LEU A 267 7.14 0.89 -14.47
C LEU A 267 8.38 -0.01 -14.62
N VAL A 268 9.57 0.58 -14.76
CA VAL A 268 10.85 -0.14 -14.80
C VAL A 268 11.17 -0.76 -13.44
N ASP A 269 10.85 -0.03 -12.38
CA ASP A 269 11.26 -0.34 -11.02
C ASP A 269 10.23 -1.20 -10.28
N LEU A 270 9.05 -1.42 -10.87
CA LEU A 270 8.06 -2.33 -10.32
C LEU A 270 8.54 -3.80 -10.37
N PRO A 271 8.36 -4.58 -9.29
CA PRO A 271 8.66 -6.01 -9.29
C PRO A 271 7.88 -6.77 -10.37
N ASN A 272 8.58 -7.63 -11.12
CA ASN A 272 7.95 -8.49 -12.14
C ASN A 272 6.83 -9.38 -11.57
N SER A 273 6.97 -9.83 -10.32
CA SER A 273 5.94 -10.60 -9.61
C SER A 273 4.66 -9.78 -9.41
N PHE A 274 4.79 -8.51 -9.02
CA PHE A 274 3.68 -7.59 -8.86
C PHE A 274 2.96 -7.35 -10.18
N ILE A 275 3.71 -6.99 -11.22
CA ILE A 275 3.20 -6.81 -12.58
C ILE A 275 2.43 -8.06 -13.03
N SER A 276 3.05 -9.23 -12.89
CA SER A 276 2.45 -10.51 -13.25
C SER A 276 1.11 -10.73 -12.53
N LYS A 277 1.03 -10.41 -11.24
CA LYS A 277 -0.22 -10.55 -10.48
C LYS A 277 -1.31 -9.55 -10.86
N VAL A 278 -0.93 -8.32 -11.12
CA VAL A 278 -1.84 -7.31 -11.67
C VAL A 278 -2.41 -7.84 -12.99
N LEU A 279 -1.55 -8.33 -13.90
CA LEU A 279 -1.93 -8.97 -15.16
C LEU A 279 -2.87 -10.19 -14.97
N GLU A 280 -2.57 -11.10 -14.03
CA GLU A 280 -3.42 -12.24 -13.66
C GLU A 280 -4.81 -11.79 -13.23
N SER A 281 -4.88 -10.71 -12.45
CA SER A 281 -6.12 -10.28 -11.79
C SER A 281 -7.15 -9.62 -12.71
N THR A 282 -6.79 -9.16 -13.92
CA THR A 282 -7.77 -8.60 -14.88
C THR A 282 -8.06 -9.50 -16.05
N ALA A 283 -7.21 -10.51 -16.28
CA ALA A 283 -7.52 -11.53 -17.25
C ALA A 283 -8.67 -12.35 -16.69
N ASP A 284 -9.92 -11.99 -17.02
CA ASP A 284 -11.09 -12.84 -16.83
C ASP A 284 -10.87 -14.14 -17.63
N ASN A 285 -10.18 -15.12 -17.04
CA ASN A 285 -9.86 -16.44 -17.60
C ASN A 285 -9.27 -16.47 -19.02
N SER A 286 -8.56 -15.43 -19.45
CA SER A 286 -8.02 -15.43 -20.81
C SER A 286 -6.74 -16.29 -20.88
N GLU A 287 -6.76 -17.35 -21.70
CA GLU A 287 -5.58 -18.15 -22.10
C GLU A 287 -4.37 -17.28 -22.55
N VAL A 288 -4.65 -16.02 -22.87
CA VAL A 288 -3.75 -14.94 -23.22
C VAL A 288 -2.62 -14.74 -22.21
N TYR A 289 -2.93 -14.69 -20.91
CA TYR A 289 -1.92 -14.40 -19.89
C TYR A 289 -0.95 -15.57 -19.67
N VAL A 290 -1.44 -16.82 -19.74
CA VAL A 290 -0.62 -18.03 -19.55
C VAL A 290 0.52 -18.12 -20.56
N ARG A 291 0.34 -17.58 -21.77
CA ARG A 291 1.38 -17.58 -22.82
C ARG A 291 2.41 -16.47 -22.64
N ILE A 292 2.00 -15.31 -22.14
CA ILE A 292 2.89 -14.17 -21.85
C ILE A 292 3.75 -14.47 -20.61
N LYS A 293 3.17 -15.07 -19.56
CA LYS A 293 3.88 -15.44 -18.32
C LYS A 293 5.12 -16.30 -18.53
N ASN A 294 5.11 -17.15 -19.56
CA ASN A 294 6.21 -18.06 -19.86
C ASN A 294 7.29 -17.45 -20.77
N GLN A 295 7.18 -16.18 -21.13
CA GLN A 295 8.20 -15.44 -21.86
C GLN A 295 8.74 -14.28 -21.02
N PRO A 296 10.01 -13.88 -21.21
CA PRO A 296 10.55 -12.67 -20.60
C PRO A 296 9.87 -11.45 -21.23
N PHE A 297 8.69 -11.10 -20.74
CA PHE A 297 7.89 -9.99 -21.23
C PHE A 297 8.16 -8.75 -20.37
N ASN A 298 8.87 -7.79 -20.94
CA ASN A 298 9.17 -6.53 -20.28
C ASN A 298 8.14 -5.47 -20.72
N LEU A 299 7.22 -5.10 -19.82
CA LEU A 299 6.19 -4.09 -20.08
C LEU A 299 6.78 -2.71 -20.42
N PHE A 300 7.91 -2.35 -19.82
CA PHE A 300 8.59 -1.10 -20.13
C PHE A 300 9.11 -1.11 -21.58
N SER A 301 9.77 -2.19 -22.01
CA SER A 301 10.21 -2.32 -23.40
C SER A 301 9.04 -2.23 -24.38
N LEU A 302 7.90 -2.82 -24.02
CA LEU A 302 6.67 -2.72 -24.80
C LEU A 302 6.15 -1.28 -24.87
N SER A 303 5.99 -0.61 -23.72
CA SER A 303 5.54 0.77 -23.62
C SER A 303 6.45 1.72 -24.39
N LYS A 304 7.76 1.62 -24.18
CA LYS A 304 8.76 2.36 -24.92
C LYS A 304 8.60 2.19 -26.43
N HIS A 305 8.50 0.95 -26.91
CA HIS A 305 8.35 0.72 -28.34
C HIS A 305 7.04 1.22 -28.92
N VAL A 306 5.94 1.22 -28.16
CA VAL A 306 4.69 1.82 -28.61
C VAL A 306 4.78 3.34 -28.64
N CYS A 307 5.39 3.96 -27.62
CA CYS A 307 5.69 5.38 -27.58
C CYS A 307 6.60 5.83 -28.74
N ASP A 308 7.61 5.04 -29.11
CA ASP A 308 8.50 5.30 -30.26
C ASP A 308 7.72 5.44 -31.60
N TYR A 309 6.53 4.84 -31.70
CA TYR A 309 5.63 4.95 -32.86
C TYR A 309 4.57 6.06 -32.71
N GLY A 310 4.62 6.84 -31.64
CA GLY A 310 3.66 7.90 -31.33
C GLY A 310 2.40 7.39 -30.62
N GLY A 311 2.52 6.33 -29.81
CA GLY A 311 1.46 5.82 -28.94
C GLY A 311 0.56 4.77 -29.58
N TYR A 312 -0.35 4.21 -28.77
CA TYR A 312 -1.25 3.11 -29.15
C TYR A 312 -1.99 3.34 -30.47
N GLY A 313 -2.63 4.51 -30.63
CA GLY A 313 -3.42 4.84 -31.82
C GLY A 313 -2.61 4.81 -33.12
N LYS A 314 -1.37 5.34 -33.10
CA LYS A 314 -0.47 5.27 -34.27
C LYS A 314 0.04 3.86 -34.54
N VAL A 315 0.32 3.08 -33.49
CA VAL A 315 0.70 1.66 -33.67
C VAL A 315 -0.42 0.85 -34.31
N GLU A 316 -1.68 1.07 -33.91
CA GLU A 316 -2.86 0.46 -34.52
C GLU A 316 -2.99 0.87 -35.99
N GLN A 317 -2.97 2.18 -36.28
CA GLN A 317 -3.11 2.71 -37.63
C GLN A 317 -2.02 2.18 -38.57
N LEU A 318 -0.78 2.11 -38.09
CA LEU A 318 0.39 1.66 -38.85
C LEU A 318 0.59 0.13 -38.83
N ARG A 319 -0.26 -0.61 -38.11
CA ARG A 319 -0.18 -2.07 -37.91
C ARG A 319 1.21 -2.54 -37.45
N LYS A 320 1.83 -1.84 -36.49
CA LYS A 320 3.24 -2.06 -36.08
C LYS A 320 3.44 -3.11 -34.99
N TRP A 321 2.38 -3.74 -34.46
CA TRP A 321 2.48 -4.75 -33.39
C TRP A 321 3.45 -5.89 -33.69
N GLY A 322 3.50 -6.39 -34.93
CA GLY A 322 4.45 -7.44 -35.32
C GLY A 322 5.91 -6.98 -35.20
N VAL A 323 6.20 -5.72 -35.58
CA VAL A 323 7.55 -5.14 -35.47
C VAL A 323 7.93 -4.92 -34.02
N ILE A 324 6.99 -4.47 -33.19
CA ILE A 324 7.19 -4.29 -31.75
C ILE A 324 7.50 -5.64 -31.08
N CYS A 325 6.73 -6.68 -31.38
CA CYS A 325 6.98 -8.03 -30.86
C CYS A 325 8.38 -8.54 -31.26
N MET A 326 8.80 -8.33 -32.52
CA MET A 326 10.15 -8.69 -32.97
C MET A 326 11.25 -7.94 -32.21
N LYS A 327 11.09 -6.62 -32.00
CA LYS A 327 12.05 -5.81 -31.22
C LYS A 327 12.16 -6.27 -29.77
N MET A 328 11.05 -6.74 -29.20
CA MET A 328 11.01 -7.32 -27.86
C MET A 328 11.59 -8.75 -27.77
N GLY A 329 12.05 -9.34 -28.88
CA GLY A 329 12.53 -10.72 -28.91
C GLY A 329 11.43 -11.77 -28.75
N ILE A 330 10.15 -11.39 -28.91
CA ILE A 330 9.01 -12.31 -28.87
C ILE A 330 9.02 -13.10 -30.18
N SER A 331 9.31 -14.40 -30.09
CA SER A 331 9.40 -15.26 -31.28
C SER A 331 8.07 -15.32 -32.03
N LEU A 332 8.10 -14.88 -33.30
CA LEU A 332 6.95 -14.93 -34.21
C LEU A 332 6.61 -16.34 -34.72
N SER A 333 7.37 -17.36 -34.32
CA SER A 333 7.15 -18.75 -34.75
C SER A 333 5.77 -19.31 -34.37
N PHE A 334 5.06 -18.67 -33.43
CA PHE A 334 3.71 -19.05 -33.01
C PHE A 334 2.66 -17.97 -33.30
N GLN A 335 2.09 -18.00 -34.50
CA GLN A 335 0.77 -17.46 -34.92
C GLN A 335 0.40 -15.99 -34.62
N SER A 336 -0.44 -15.45 -35.49
CA SER A 336 -1.10 -14.14 -35.37
C SER A 336 -1.79 -13.83 -34.04
N LYS A 337 -1.99 -14.84 -33.19
CA LYS A 337 -2.59 -14.72 -31.88
C LYS A 337 -1.69 -13.99 -30.87
N ILE A 338 -0.36 -14.13 -30.92
CA ILE A 338 0.53 -13.49 -29.94
C ILE A 338 0.54 -11.97 -30.09
N PHE A 339 0.57 -11.43 -31.31
CA PHE A 339 0.53 -9.98 -31.47
C PHE A 339 -0.82 -9.39 -31.03
N LEU A 340 -1.93 -10.11 -31.27
CA LEU A 340 -3.25 -9.72 -30.77
C LEU A 340 -3.26 -9.72 -29.24
N GLN A 341 -2.61 -10.69 -28.62
CA GLN A 341 -2.48 -10.77 -27.16
C GLN A 341 -1.64 -9.63 -26.58
N VAL A 342 -0.48 -9.34 -27.17
CA VAL A 342 0.36 -8.20 -26.76
C VAL A 342 -0.37 -6.88 -26.98
N ARG A 343 -1.08 -6.74 -28.09
CA ARG A 343 -1.93 -5.59 -28.38
C ARG A 343 -3.06 -5.44 -27.37
N ASP A 344 -3.81 -6.50 -27.09
CA ASP A 344 -4.95 -6.46 -26.19
C ASP A 344 -4.49 -6.21 -24.75
N ALA A 345 -3.35 -6.80 -24.35
CA ALA A 345 -2.69 -6.48 -23.10
C ALA A 345 -2.27 -5.00 -23.06
N TYR A 346 -1.68 -4.47 -24.14
CA TYR A 346 -1.36 -3.05 -24.22
C TYR A 346 -2.59 -2.18 -24.13
N ALA A 347 -3.62 -2.43 -24.94
CA ALA A 347 -4.85 -1.67 -25.00
C ALA A 347 -5.55 -1.63 -23.62
N TYR A 348 -5.48 -2.73 -22.89
CA TYR A 348 -6.10 -2.84 -21.58
C TYR A 348 -5.27 -2.19 -20.48
N TRP A 349 -3.95 -2.36 -20.52
CA TRP A 349 -3.07 -2.01 -19.40
C TRP A 349 -2.25 -0.76 -19.61
N LEU A 350 -1.78 -0.53 -20.84
CA LEU A 350 -0.82 0.51 -21.16
C LEU A 350 -1.42 1.69 -21.96
N ALA A 351 -2.39 1.44 -22.85
CA ALA A 351 -3.09 2.50 -23.59
C ALA A 351 -3.79 3.54 -22.71
N PRO A 352 -4.31 3.18 -21.51
CA PRO A 352 -4.69 4.17 -20.50
C PRO A 352 -3.66 5.25 -20.18
N PHE A 353 -2.37 4.95 -20.31
CA PHE A 353 -1.29 5.89 -20.06
C PHE A 353 -0.98 6.79 -21.27
N ASP A 354 -1.42 6.42 -22.47
CA ASP A 354 -1.11 7.13 -23.73
C ASP A 354 -2.19 8.15 -24.15
N GLU A 355 -3.45 7.96 -23.74
CA GLU A 355 -4.59 8.79 -24.20
C GLU A 355 -5.03 9.84 -23.17
N GLU A 356 -4.95 11.12 -23.52
CA GLU A 356 -5.53 12.21 -22.71
C GLU A 356 -7.07 12.15 -22.72
N PHE A 357 -7.68 11.99 -21.55
CA PHE A 357 -9.13 12.09 -21.35
C PHE A 357 -9.54 13.50 -20.96
N SER A 358 -10.73 13.90 -21.40
CA SER A 358 -11.41 15.05 -20.85
C SER A 358 -11.76 14.83 -19.36
N SER A 359 -11.96 15.91 -18.62
CA SER A 359 -12.34 15.83 -17.20
C SER A 359 -13.68 15.13 -16.97
N GLU A 360 -14.61 15.22 -17.93
CA GLU A 360 -15.94 14.63 -17.85
C GLU A 360 -15.91 13.10 -18.00
N GLU A 361 -15.13 12.59 -18.95
CA GLU A 361 -14.93 11.14 -19.15
C GLU A 361 -14.28 10.48 -17.93
N ARG A 362 -13.34 11.17 -17.28
CA ARG A 362 -12.71 10.70 -16.03
C ARG A 362 -13.74 10.53 -14.91
N LEU A 363 -14.60 11.53 -14.69
CA LEU A 363 -15.64 11.46 -13.65
C LEU A 363 -16.62 10.31 -13.92
N LEU A 364 -16.99 10.09 -15.18
CA LEU A 364 -17.86 8.97 -15.56
C LEU A 364 -17.20 7.60 -15.31
N LEU A 365 -15.91 7.45 -15.63
CA LEU A 365 -15.16 6.21 -15.36
C LEU A 365 -15.01 5.96 -13.85
N GLU A 366 -14.70 7.00 -13.07
CA GLU A 366 -14.61 6.93 -11.61
C GLU A 366 -15.92 6.48 -10.96
N SER A 367 -17.08 6.90 -11.51
CA SER A 367 -18.40 6.49 -11.02
C SER A 367 -18.73 5.01 -11.25
N LYS A 368 -18.03 4.36 -12.19
CA LYS A 368 -18.26 2.96 -12.60
C LYS A 368 -17.22 1.98 -12.02
N CYS A 369 -16.15 2.47 -11.39
CA CYS A 369 -15.16 1.62 -10.70
C CYS A 369 -15.77 1.01 -9.43
N SER A 370 -15.99 -0.31 -9.44
CA SER A 370 -16.31 -1.06 -8.21
C SER A 370 -15.08 -1.08 -7.32
N ARG A 371 -15.11 -0.31 -6.24
CA ARG A 371 -13.96 -0.12 -5.35
C ARG A 371 -13.77 -1.35 -4.45
N PRO A 372 -12.58 -1.95 -4.36
CA PRO A 372 -12.30 -3.03 -3.45
C PRO A 372 -12.37 -2.45 -2.04
N PHE A 373 -13.25 -3.03 -1.21
CA PHE A 373 -13.41 -2.63 0.18
C PHE A 373 -12.19 -3.15 0.94
N VAL A 374 -11.42 -2.27 1.56
CA VAL A 374 -10.22 -2.64 2.35
C VAL A 374 -10.49 -3.78 3.35
N LYS A 375 -11.71 -3.83 3.90
CA LYS A 375 -12.21 -4.89 4.79
C LYS A 375 -12.20 -6.30 4.19
N GLN A 376 -12.22 -6.43 2.85
CA GLN A 376 -12.13 -7.71 2.16
C GLN A 376 -10.73 -8.33 2.25
N PHE A 377 -9.73 -7.51 2.56
CA PHE A 377 -8.33 -7.89 2.67
C PHE A 377 -7.84 -7.92 4.11
N PHE A 378 -8.74 -7.72 5.07
CA PHE A 378 -8.41 -7.97 6.46
C PHE A 378 -8.01 -9.42 6.61
N GLN A 379 -7.11 -9.67 7.55
CA GLN A 379 -6.72 -11.03 7.83
C GLN A 379 -7.98 -11.77 8.27
N ALA A 380 -8.36 -12.80 7.51
CA ALA A 380 -9.36 -13.74 7.98
C ALA A 380 -8.90 -14.18 9.37
N PRO A 381 -9.77 -14.20 10.39
CA PRO A 381 -9.37 -14.63 11.73
C PRO A 381 -8.71 -15.98 11.55
N VAL A 382 -7.39 -16.03 11.76
CA VAL A 382 -6.62 -17.25 11.54
C VAL A 382 -7.25 -18.26 12.47
N ALA A 383 -7.98 -19.22 11.90
CA ALA A 383 -8.71 -20.21 12.65
C ALA A 383 -7.69 -21.18 13.26
N SER A 384 -6.95 -20.72 14.27
CA SER A 384 -5.87 -21.38 15.01
C SER A 384 -5.34 -22.62 14.30
N THR A 385 -4.82 -22.46 13.08
CA THR A 385 -4.22 -23.56 12.35
C THR A 385 -2.81 -23.69 12.92
N VAL A 386 -2.73 -24.50 13.98
CA VAL A 386 -1.49 -24.98 14.58
C VAL A 386 -0.64 -25.60 13.48
N GLY A 387 0.26 -24.84 12.83
CA GLY A 387 1.03 -25.42 11.72
C GLY A 387 1.91 -24.54 10.84
N ALA A 388 2.00 -23.22 11.04
CA ALA A 388 2.98 -22.41 10.30
C ALA A 388 4.19 -22.13 11.18
N MET A 389 5.28 -22.87 10.94
CA MET A 389 6.58 -22.67 11.57
C MET A 389 7.11 -21.28 11.26
N ALA A 390 7.11 -20.41 12.27
CA ALA A 390 8.01 -19.27 12.31
C ALA A 390 9.45 -19.82 12.29
N ARG A 391 10.16 -19.63 11.17
CA ARG A 391 11.62 -19.75 11.13
C ARG A 391 12.21 -18.55 11.87
N LEU A 392 12.18 -18.59 13.19
CA LEU A 392 13.13 -17.84 14.01
C LEU A 392 14.51 -18.44 13.73
N GLN A 393 15.33 -17.74 12.94
CA GLN A 393 16.76 -17.99 12.92
C GLN A 393 17.32 -17.55 14.27
N ILE A 394 17.28 -18.45 15.25
CA ILE A 394 18.07 -18.31 16.48
C ILE A 394 19.52 -18.55 16.06
N ARG A 395 20.29 -17.48 15.84
CA ARG A 395 21.76 -17.55 15.83
C ARG A 395 22.20 -17.79 17.27
N ASN A 396 22.71 -18.99 17.55
CA ASN A 396 23.41 -19.32 18.80
C ASN A 396 24.79 -18.66 18.87
#